data_AF-A7AMW7-F1
#
_entry.id   AF-A7AMW7-F1
#
_cell.length_a   1.000
_cell.length_b   1.000
_cell.length_c   1.000
_cell.angle_alpha   90.00
_cell.angle_beta   90.00
_cell.angle_gamma   90.00
#
_symmetry.space_group_name_H-M   'P 1'
#
loop_
_entity.id
_entity.type
_entity.pdbx_description
1 polymer ?
#
loop_
_entity_poly.entity_id
_entity_poly.type
_entity_poly.pdbx_seq_one_letter_code
_entity_poly.pdbx_strand_id
1 'polypeptide(L)'
;MKEFNNVMHMAARNFNNIEELLDAFFGFLCTQTDFYHTQISDEQMKKYGIDKTVNQRGFKPGYIKELIMHINDKYLDIYRQRNQPYLLQQEESIMTKKKVHVVGNKHIDNKVAPTTKLPGPTSVISQSTEQAPRSVEPKPCVIDEDLPKVPNVSGTALELLTNKYTLNTWNGGVNNVYCWAQTGTDLTIEIVTKEHLAPKEVNLQLKRNSMILYIGNETIIEGEFPYQINADESMWSVEDRTRLIISIEKTEERWWDTVIVGHPKIDATQIESVKRFDEFSEPQQHEMVKLMKQHKEKRDLPLEFLKN
;
A
#
# COMPACT_ATOMS: atom_id res chain seq x y z
N MET A 1 4.44 -13.35 -1.59
CA MET A 1 3.97 -12.04 -2.11
C MET A 1 3.15 -11.27 -1.07
N LYS A 2 2.10 -11.85 -0.47
CA LYS A 2 1.31 -11.17 0.60
C LYS A 2 2.15 -10.76 1.83
N GLU A 3 2.95 -11.69 2.36
CA GLU A 3 3.85 -11.42 3.50
C GLU A 3 4.87 -10.32 3.20
N PHE A 4 5.46 -10.35 2.02
CA PHE A 4 6.41 -9.32 1.57
C PHE A 4 5.74 -7.95 1.44
N ASN A 5 4.51 -7.88 0.92
CA ASN A 5 3.76 -6.64 0.84
C ASN A 5 3.48 -6.05 2.23
N ASN A 6 3.16 -6.89 3.22
CA ASN A 6 2.94 -6.43 4.60
C ASN A 6 4.21 -5.82 5.20
N VAL A 7 5.36 -6.47 5.01
CA VAL A 7 6.67 -5.94 5.44
C VAL A 7 6.98 -4.61 4.75
N MET A 8 6.74 -4.51 3.44
CA MET A 8 6.99 -3.28 2.67
C MET A 8 6.03 -2.15 3.07
N HIS A 9 4.77 -2.47 3.36
CA HIS A 9 3.82 -1.49 3.89
C HIS A 9 4.24 -0.98 5.27
N MET A 10 4.71 -1.87 6.15
CA MET A 10 5.23 -1.48 7.46
C MET A 10 6.47 -0.59 7.33
N ALA A 11 7.41 -0.95 6.45
CA ALA A 11 8.58 -0.13 6.17
C ALA A 11 8.18 1.25 5.63
N ALA A 12 7.27 1.31 4.67
CA ALA A 12 6.84 2.56 4.04
C ALA A 12 6.17 3.55 5.00
N ARG A 13 5.50 3.09 6.06
CA ARG A 13 4.88 3.96 7.07
C ARG A 13 5.89 4.78 7.88
N ASN A 14 7.14 4.32 7.96
CA ASN A 14 8.18 5.00 8.74
C ASN A 14 8.88 6.12 7.95
N PHE A 15 8.53 6.33 6.68
CA PHE A 15 9.16 7.33 5.82
C PHE A 15 8.13 8.36 5.37
N ASN A 16 8.55 9.63 5.29
CA ASN A 16 7.65 10.72 4.95
C ASN A 16 7.38 10.79 3.44
N ASN A 17 8.29 10.26 2.64
CA ASN A 17 8.21 10.25 1.19
C ASN A 17 8.88 9.00 0.60
N ILE A 18 8.61 8.75 -0.69
CA ILE A 18 9.14 7.59 -1.41
C ILE A 18 10.66 7.67 -1.61
N GLU A 19 11.25 8.87 -1.65
CA GLU A 19 12.68 9.05 -1.84
C GLU A 19 13.46 8.56 -0.61
N GLU A 20 13.01 8.90 0.60
CA GLU A 20 13.54 8.40 1.87
C GLU A 20 13.42 6.88 1.99
N LEU A 21 12.27 6.30 1.59
CA LEU A 21 12.08 4.86 1.60
C LEU A 21 13.05 4.15 0.63
N LEU A 22 13.19 4.67 -0.59
CA LEU A 22 14.11 4.12 -1.58
C LEU A 22 15.56 4.28 -1.12
N ASP A 23 15.93 5.42 -0.54
CA ASP A 23 17.27 5.66 0.01
C ASP A 23 17.59 4.69 1.15
N ALA A 24 16.66 4.48 2.08
CA ALA A 24 16.83 3.50 3.15
C ALA A 24 16.94 2.05 2.61
N PHE A 25 16.14 1.71 1.60
CA PHE A 25 16.21 0.39 0.96
C PHE A 25 17.56 0.16 0.26
N PHE A 26 18.03 1.14 -0.53
CA PHE A 26 19.34 1.06 -1.18
C PHE A 26 20.49 1.13 -0.17
N GLY A 27 20.32 1.85 0.94
CA GLY A 27 21.24 1.88 2.07
C GLY A 27 21.34 0.52 2.77
N PHE A 28 20.22 -0.19 2.95
CA PHE A 28 20.21 -1.57 3.42
C PHE A 28 20.97 -2.48 2.45
N LEU A 29 20.70 -2.39 1.15
CA LEU A 29 21.43 -3.19 0.14
C LEU A 29 22.93 -2.89 0.16
N CYS A 30 23.33 -1.64 0.39
CA CYS A 30 24.73 -1.25 0.51
C CYS A 30 25.43 -1.84 1.74
N THR A 31 24.73 -1.97 2.85
CA THR A 31 25.34 -2.32 4.14
C THR A 31 25.22 -3.80 4.49
N GLN A 32 24.13 -4.45 4.08
CA GLN A 32 23.78 -5.81 4.52
C GLN A 32 23.93 -6.85 3.42
N THR A 33 24.29 -6.45 2.20
CA THR A 33 24.37 -7.36 1.05
C THR A 33 25.57 -7.06 0.17
N ASP A 34 25.90 -7.99 -0.73
CA ASP A 34 26.90 -7.82 -1.78
C ASP A 34 26.34 -7.16 -3.05
N PHE A 35 25.17 -6.52 -2.97
CA PHE A 35 24.45 -5.96 -4.11
C PHE A 35 25.27 -4.96 -4.94
N TYR A 36 26.09 -4.13 -4.30
CA TYR A 36 26.95 -3.15 -4.98
C TYR A 36 28.38 -3.64 -5.22
N HIS A 37 28.69 -4.88 -4.84
CA HIS A 37 30.00 -5.45 -5.09
C HIS A 37 30.18 -5.65 -6.60
N THR A 38 31.22 -5.04 -7.16
CA THR A 38 31.48 -5.08 -8.60
C THR A 38 32.59 -6.09 -8.89
N GLN A 39 32.27 -7.06 -9.73
CA GLN A 39 33.25 -8.03 -10.23
C GLN A 39 34.29 -7.31 -11.10
N ILE A 40 35.56 -7.69 -10.92
CA ILE A 40 36.70 -7.11 -11.62
C ILE A 40 37.35 -8.13 -12.56
N SER A 41 38.01 -7.64 -13.61
CA SER A 41 38.65 -8.52 -14.59
C SER A 41 39.92 -9.18 -14.03
N ASP A 42 40.34 -10.29 -14.65
CA ASP A 42 41.58 -11.00 -14.28
C ASP A 42 42.83 -10.10 -14.33
N GLU A 43 42.86 -9.14 -15.24
CA GLU A 43 43.93 -8.15 -15.36
C GLU A 43 43.93 -7.17 -14.18
N GLN A 44 42.74 -6.73 -13.76
CA GLN A 44 42.58 -5.84 -12.60
C GLN A 44 42.93 -6.57 -11.30
N MET A 45 42.56 -7.85 -11.16
CA MET A 45 42.93 -8.67 -10.00
C MET A 45 44.45 -8.78 -9.85
N LYS A 46 45.17 -9.06 -10.95
CA LYS A 46 46.64 -9.09 -10.95
C LYS A 46 47.25 -7.72 -10.62
N LYS A 47 46.67 -6.64 -11.15
CA LYS A 47 47.14 -5.26 -10.93
C LYS A 47 47.05 -4.82 -9.47
N TYR A 48 45.96 -5.19 -8.78
CA TYR A 48 45.73 -4.81 -7.39
C TYR A 48 46.15 -5.87 -6.38
N GLY A 49 46.68 -7.02 -6.83
CA GLY A 49 47.08 -8.13 -5.96
C GLY A 49 45.91 -8.78 -5.22
N ILE A 50 44.71 -8.76 -5.82
CA ILE A 50 43.47 -9.25 -5.21
C ILE A 50 43.23 -10.70 -5.64
N ASP A 51 42.82 -11.55 -4.70
CA ASP A 51 42.53 -12.95 -4.94
C ASP A 51 41.20 -13.17 -5.69
N LYS A 52 41.09 -14.29 -6.40
CA LYS A 52 39.93 -14.67 -7.23
C LYS A 52 38.64 -14.82 -6.43
N THR A 53 38.74 -14.99 -5.11
CA THR A 53 37.61 -15.01 -4.18
C THR A 53 36.75 -13.74 -4.26
N VAL A 54 37.30 -12.61 -4.71
CA VAL A 54 36.55 -11.35 -4.88
C VAL A 54 35.38 -11.46 -5.86
N ASN A 55 35.48 -12.33 -6.89
CA ASN A 55 34.42 -12.47 -7.89
C ASN A 55 33.36 -13.53 -7.50
N GLN A 56 33.49 -14.17 -6.33
CA GLN A 56 32.47 -15.11 -5.82
C GLN A 56 31.19 -14.42 -5.36
N ARG A 57 31.21 -13.09 -5.28
CA ARG A 57 30.12 -12.22 -4.80
C ARG A 57 29.88 -11.11 -5.81
N GLY A 58 28.73 -10.46 -5.70
CA GLY A 58 28.39 -9.28 -6.50
C GLY A 58 28.15 -9.54 -7.99
N PHE A 59 28.23 -8.47 -8.78
CA PHE A 59 27.74 -8.43 -10.15
C PHE A 59 28.74 -7.83 -11.14
N LYS A 60 28.55 -8.11 -12.43
CA LYS A 60 29.33 -7.49 -13.50
C LYS A 60 29.14 -5.97 -13.52
N PRO A 61 30.15 -5.20 -13.96
CA PRO A 61 30.05 -3.76 -14.08
C PRO A 61 28.82 -3.34 -14.90
N GLY A 62 27.99 -2.45 -14.35
CA GLY A 62 26.80 -1.91 -15.02
C GLY A 62 25.54 -2.78 -14.94
N TYR A 63 25.65 -4.07 -14.63
CA TYR A 63 24.51 -5.01 -14.65
C TYR A 63 23.38 -4.60 -13.69
N ILE A 64 23.71 -4.19 -12.46
CA ILE A 64 22.72 -3.77 -11.46
C ILE A 64 21.86 -2.60 -11.95
N LYS A 65 22.47 -1.65 -12.64
CA LYS A 65 21.76 -0.49 -13.18
C LYS A 65 20.75 -0.93 -14.25
N GLU A 66 21.16 -1.80 -15.17
CA GLU A 66 20.27 -2.36 -16.20
C GLU A 66 19.13 -3.17 -15.58
N LEU A 67 19.42 -3.96 -14.54
CA LEU A 67 18.44 -4.76 -13.83
C LEU A 67 17.36 -3.89 -13.16
N ILE A 68 17.76 -2.85 -12.43
CA ILE A 68 16.82 -1.93 -11.77
C ILE A 68 15.93 -1.24 -12.81
N MET A 69 16.52 -0.74 -13.90
CA MET A 69 15.75 -0.11 -14.99
C MET A 69 14.75 -1.09 -15.60
N HIS A 70 15.18 -2.31 -15.93
CA HIS A 70 14.31 -3.33 -16.49
C HIS A 70 13.13 -3.69 -15.57
N ILE A 71 13.39 -3.85 -14.26
CA ILE A 71 12.34 -4.13 -13.28
C ILE A 71 11.37 -2.96 -13.19
N ASN A 72 11.88 -1.73 -13.11
CA ASN A 72 11.05 -0.52 -13.07
C ASN A 72 10.14 -0.42 -14.29
N ASP A 73 10.68 -0.59 -15.50
CA ASP A 73 9.92 -0.51 -16.74
C ASP A 73 8.82 -1.57 -16.79
N LYS A 74 9.14 -2.82 -16.41
CA LYS A 74 8.17 -3.92 -16.32
C LYS A 74 6.98 -3.56 -15.42
N TYR A 75 7.23 -3.03 -14.22
CA TYR A 75 6.15 -2.71 -13.29
C TYR A 75 5.41 -1.43 -13.66
N LEU A 76 6.09 -0.46 -14.28
CA LEU A 76 5.45 0.71 -14.86
C LEU A 76 4.45 0.32 -15.95
N ASP A 77 4.81 -0.60 -16.84
CA ASP A 77 3.93 -1.11 -17.88
C ASP A 77 2.72 -1.84 -17.30
N ILE A 78 2.93 -2.74 -16.33
CA ILE A 78 1.85 -3.45 -15.64
C ILE A 78 0.87 -2.47 -14.98
N TYR A 79 1.39 -1.42 -14.34
CA TYR A 79 0.55 -0.41 -13.70
C TYR A 79 -0.25 0.40 -14.73
N ARG A 80 0.40 0.87 -15.80
CA ARG A 80 -0.26 1.62 -16.88
C ARG A 80 -1.36 0.81 -17.55
N GLN A 81 -1.12 -0.46 -17.83
CA GLN A 81 -2.14 -1.34 -18.42
C GLN A 81 -3.41 -1.45 -17.57
N ARG A 82 -3.26 -1.44 -16.24
CA ARG A 82 -4.38 -1.59 -15.29
C ARG A 82 -5.07 -0.27 -15.00
N ASN A 83 -4.30 0.79 -14.75
CA ASN A 83 -4.80 2.03 -14.15
C ASN A 83 -4.76 3.24 -15.09
N GLN A 84 -3.88 3.24 -16.10
CA GLN A 84 -3.68 4.36 -17.02
C GLN A 84 -3.54 3.91 -18.49
N PRO A 85 -4.49 3.13 -19.04
CA PRO A 85 -4.33 2.52 -20.37
C PRO A 85 -4.30 3.54 -21.51
N TYR A 86 -4.83 4.75 -21.29
CA TYR A 86 -4.82 5.86 -22.26
C TYR A 86 -3.40 6.35 -22.60
N LEU A 87 -2.42 6.18 -21.70
CA LEU A 87 -1.02 6.53 -21.97
C LEU A 87 -0.36 5.56 -22.97
N LEU A 88 -0.75 4.28 -22.94
CA LEU A 88 -0.23 3.26 -23.86
C LEU A 88 -0.76 3.45 -25.27
N GLN A 89 -2.03 3.84 -25.42
CA GLN A 89 -2.62 4.15 -26.73
C GLN A 89 -1.95 5.35 -27.39
N GLN A 90 -1.55 6.35 -26.59
CA GLN A 90 -0.83 7.52 -27.10
C GLN A 90 0.59 7.15 -27.55
N GLU A 91 1.30 6.28 -26.82
CA GLU A 91 2.61 5.75 -27.20
C GLU A 91 2.53 4.89 -28.49
N GLU A 92 1.52 4.04 -28.62
CA GLU A 92 1.26 3.26 -29.85
C GLU A 92 0.91 4.16 -31.04
N SER A 93 0.15 5.23 -30.81
CA SER A 93 -0.17 6.26 -31.82
C SER A 93 1.07 7.05 -32.25
N ILE A 94 1.99 7.32 -31.33
CA ILE A 94 3.26 8.01 -31.62
C ILE A 94 4.23 7.07 -32.34
N MET A 95 4.28 5.77 -31.98
CA MET A 95 5.09 4.76 -32.67
C MET A 95 4.57 4.45 -34.07
N THR A 96 3.25 4.39 -34.26
CA THR A 96 2.63 4.25 -35.60
C THR A 96 2.82 5.51 -36.44
N LYS A 97 2.72 6.71 -35.87
CA LYS A 97 3.06 7.97 -36.57
C LYS A 97 4.55 8.08 -36.91
N LYS A 98 5.46 7.59 -36.06
CA LYS A 98 6.90 7.50 -36.37
C LYS A 98 7.20 6.45 -37.45
N LYS A 99 6.48 5.32 -37.49
CA LYS A 99 6.63 4.32 -38.56
C LYS A 99 6.16 4.82 -39.93
N VAL A 100 5.21 5.74 -39.99
CA VAL A 100 4.74 6.35 -41.25
C VAL A 100 5.76 7.36 -41.83
N HIS A 101 6.74 7.84 -41.04
CA HIS A 101 7.73 8.83 -41.50
C HIS A 101 9.15 8.27 -41.77
N VAL A 102 9.34 6.95 -41.78
CA VAL A 102 10.63 6.31 -42.15
C VAL A 102 10.45 5.41 -43.37
N VAL A 103 10.00 6.00 -44.48
CA VAL A 103 10.30 5.52 -45.83
C VAL A 103 10.69 6.76 -46.65
N GLY A 104 12.00 7.04 -46.73
CA GLY A 104 12.51 8.14 -47.54
C GLY A 104 13.90 8.62 -47.17
N ASN A 105 14.89 8.06 -47.86
CA ASN A 105 16.24 8.58 -48.11
C ASN A 105 17.36 8.37 -47.06
N LYS A 106 18.31 7.52 -47.48
CA LYS A 106 19.71 7.46 -47.04
C LYS A 106 20.48 8.63 -47.67
N HIS A 107 21.32 9.32 -46.90
CA HIS A 107 22.69 9.63 -47.30
C HIS A 107 23.59 9.88 -46.07
N ILE A 108 24.84 9.45 -46.21
CA ILE A 108 25.94 9.44 -45.23
C ILE A 108 26.64 10.80 -45.25
N ASP A 109 27.03 11.37 -44.09
CA ASP A 109 28.41 11.82 -43.85
C ASP A 109 28.71 12.30 -42.41
N ASN A 110 30.00 12.19 -42.08
CA ASN A 110 30.63 12.16 -40.76
C ASN A 110 30.73 13.50 -39.98
N LYS A 111 31.08 13.33 -38.69
CA LYS A 111 32.08 14.06 -37.86
C LYS A 111 31.61 14.99 -36.72
N VAL A 112 32.16 14.66 -35.52
CA VAL A 112 32.76 15.53 -34.49
C VAL A 112 31.84 16.09 -33.37
N ALA A 113 32.16 15.68 -32.13
CA ALA A 113 31.73 16.27 -30.84
C ALA A 113 32.44 17.65 -30.61
N PRO A 114 32.21 18.45 -29.54
CA PRO A 114 31.46 18.19 -28.30
C PRO A 114 30.63 19.40 -27.76
N THR A 115 30.13 19.21 -26.54
CA THR A 115 29.94 20.21 -25.46
C THR A 115 28.54 20.81 -25.24
N THR A 116 28.18 20.85 -23.94
CA THR A 116 27.49 21.97 -23.25
C THR A 116 26.03 21.78 -22.84
N LYS A 117 25.90 21.48 -21.54
CA LYS A 117 24.97 22.04 -20.52
C LYS A 117 23.48 21.74 -20.61
N LEU A 118 22.97 21.34 -19.44
CA LEU A 118 21.58 21.46 -18.99
C LEU A 118 20.96 22.81 -19.37
N PRO A 119 19.66 22.79 -19.68
CA PRO A 119 18.76 23.81 -19.17
C PRO A 119 17.55 23.17 -18.47
N GLY A 120 17.28 23.62 -17.24
CA GLY A 120 15.95 23.50 -16.64
C GLY A 120 14.95 24.41 -17.36
N PRO A 121 13.62 24.20 -17.23
CA PRO A 121 12.66 25.07 -17.86
C PRO A 121 12.31 26.26 -16.96
N THR A 122 12.70 27.44 -17.43
CA THR A 122 12.12 28.72 -17.01
C THR A 122 10.70 28.86 -17.55
N SER A 123 9.84 29.39 -16.68
CA SER A 123 8.44 29.74 -16.88
C SER A 123 8.22 30.71 -18.04
N VAL A 124 7.25 30.40 -18.92
CA VAL A 124 6.59 31.38 -19.79
C VAL A 124 5.07 31.22 -19.60
N ILE A 125 4.47 32.28 -19.09
CA ILE A 125 3.04 32.44 -18.85
C ILE A 125 2.36 32.88 -20.16
N SER A 126 1.30 32.17 -20.55
CA SER A 126 0.18 32.70 -21.34
C SER A 126 -1.11 32.03 -20.86
N GLN A 127 -2.07 32.85 -20.45
CA GLN A 127 -3.30 32.49 -19.75
C GLN A 127 -4.40 32.02 -20.72
N SER A 128 -5.12 30.97 -20.33
CA SER A 128 -6.58 30.85 -20.55
C SER A 128 -7.16 29.76 -19.62
N THR A 129 -7.74 30.25 -18.52
CA THR A 129 -8.92 29.78 -17.76
C THR A 129 -9.44 28.33 -17.95
N GLU A 130 -9.30 27.50 -16.90
CA GLU A 130 -10.40 26.71 -16.29
C GLU A 130 -9.95 26.06 -14.95
N GLN A 131 -10.91 25.72 -14.09
CA GLN A 131 -10.86 25.65 -12.62
C GLN A 131 -10.02 24.51 -11.98
N ALA A 132 -9.37 24.82 -10.86
CA ALA A 132 -8.90 23.86 -9.85
C ALA A 132 -9.10 24.45 -8.43
N PRO A 133 -9.68 23.72 -7.46
CA PRO A 133 -9.61 24.12 -6.06
C PRO A 133 -8.24 23.75 -5.46
N ARG A 134 -7.75 24.66 -4.61
CA ARG A 134 -6.41 24.73 -4.04
C ARG A 134 -5.96 23.47 -3.29
N SER A 135 -4.74 23.04 -3.60
CA SER A 135 -3.85 22.27 -2.74
C SER A 135 -3.48 23.11 -1.51
N VAL A 136 -3.66 22.57 -0.31
CA VAL A 136 -3.11 23.13 0.94
C VAL A 136 -1.90 22.27 1.31
N GLU A 137 -0.73 22.90 1.44
CA GLU A 137 0.50 22.26 1.93
C GLU A 137 0.29 21.64 3.33
N PRO A 138 0.94 20.51 3.66
CA PRO A 138 0.81 19.90 4.98
C PRO A 138 1.57 20.73 6.02
N LYS A 139 0.83 21.59 6.71
CA LYS A 139 1.18 22.02 8.08
C LYS A 139 1.22 20.77 8.97
N PRO A 140 2.11 20.71 9.99
CA PRO A 140 2.10 19.60 10.93
C PRO A 140 0.69 19.42 11.48
N CYS A 141 0.11 18.23 11.30
CA CYS A 141 -1.22 17.91 11.82
C CYS A 141 -1.17 17.93 13.34
N VAL A 142 -1.44 19.11 13.91
CA VAL A 142 -2.08 19.21 15.22
C VAL A 142 -3.52 18.72 14.97
N ILE A 143 -3.76 17.43 15.22
CA ILE A 143 -5.12 16.89 15.22
C ILE A 143 -5.60 17.02 16.68
N ASP A 144 -6.37 18.07 16.93
CA ASP A 144 -7.20 18.16 18.13
C ASP A 144 -8.60 18.67 17.72
N GLU A 145 -9.62 17.92 18.18
CA GLU A 145 -10.99 18.35 18.55
C GLU A 145 -12.27 17.97 17.76
N ASP A 146 -12.33 17.00 16.84
CA ASP A 146 -13.66 16.38 16.56
C ASP A 146 -13.63 14.94 16.05
N LEU A 147 -13.06 14.04 16.86
CA LEU A 147 -13.22 12.61 16.61
C LEU A 147 -14.64 12.16 16.99
N PRO A 148 -15.26 11.25 16.21
CA PRO A 148 -16.54 10.65 16.57
C PRO A 148 -16.49 10.09 17.99
N LYS A 149 -17.47 10.45 18.82
CA LYS A 149 -17.49 10.06 20.23
C LYS A 149 -18.12 8.69 20.40
N VAL A 150 -17.40 7.80 21.06
CA VAL A 150 -17.92 6.53 21.54
C VAL A 150 -18.84 6.79 22.75
N PRO A 151 -20.08 6.27 22.76
CA PRO A 151 -20.99 6.45 23.89
C PRO A 151 -20.53 5.67 25.13
N ASN A 152 -20.93 6.13 26.32
CA ASN A 152 -20.74 5.45 27.61
C ASN A 152 -19.28 5.19 28.05
N VAL A 153 -18.31 5.96 27.55
CA VAL A 153 -16.92 5.90 28.02
C VAL A 153 -16.72 6.88 29.17
N SER A 154 -16.15 6.42 30.28
CA SER A 154 -15.86 7.27 31.44
C SER A 154 -14.86 8.38 31.10
N GLY A 155 -14.98 9.54 31.75
CA GLY A 155 -14.00 10.63 31.60
C GLY A 155 -12.59 10.22 32.04
N THR A 156 -12.48 9.41 33.09
CA THR A 156 -11.22 8.80 33.56
C THR A 156 -10.58 7.90 32.50
N ALA A 157 -11.38 7.05 31.85
CA ALA A 157 -10.93 6.21 30.74
C ALA A 157 -10.39 7.06 29.58
N LEU A 158 -11.09 8.13 29.18
CA LEU A 158 -10.63 9.03 28.11
C LEU A 158 -9.36 9.78 28.49
N GLU A 159 -9.16 10.12 29.77
CA GLU A 159 -7.98 10.82 30.23
C GLU A 159 -6.70 9.96 30.13
N LEU A 160 -6.83 8.64 30.16
CA LEU A 160 -5.73 7.69 29.96
C LEU A 160 -5.31 7.55 28.48
N LEU A 161 -6.17 7.92 27.54
CA LEU A 161 -5.99 7.65 26.11
C LEU A 161 -5.50 8.87 25.33
N THR A 162 -4.84 8.61 24.20
CA THR A 162 -4.44 9.64 23.24
C THR A 162 -4.81 9.21 21.83
N ASN A 163 -5.11 10.19 20.98
CA ASN A 163 -5.51 9.95 19.60
C ASN A 163 -4.32 9.88 18.62
N LYS A 164 -3.13 9.53 19.13
CA LYS A 164 -1.87 9.48 18.36
C LYS A 164 -1.67 8.09 17.76
N TYR A 165 -2.61 7.70 16.92
CA TYR A 165 -2.64 6.40 16.27
C TYR A 165 -1.53 6.26 15.22
N THR A 166 -0.99 5.06 15.06
CA THR A 166 0.02 4.70 14.06
C THR A 166 -0.49 3.68 13.04
N LEU A 167 -1.60 3.00 13.36
CA LEU A 167 -2.30 2.10 12.47
C LEU A 167 -2.89 2.88 11.28
N ASN A 168 -2.74 2.34 10.07
CA ASN A 168 -3.45 2.88 8.92
C ASN A 168 -4.91 2.42 8.95
N THR A 169 -5.87 3.33 8.89
CA THR A 169 -7.30 2.95 8.97
C THR A 169 -7.86 2.52 7.62
N TRP A 170 -7.10 1.75 6.83
CA TRP A 170 -7.53 1.27 5.52
C TRP A 170 -8.79 0.41 5.66
N ASN A 171 -9.88 0.80 4.98
CA ASN A 171 -11.22 0.22 5.10
C ASN A 171 -11.78 0.18 6.55
N GLY A 172 -11.23 0.97 7.47
CA GLY A 172 -11.65 1.07 8.87
C GLY A 172 -11.94 2.51 9.27
N GLY A 173 -11.85 2.82 10.57
CA GLY A 173 -12.24 4.13 11.10
C GLY A 173 -11.47 4.57 12.34
N VAL A 174 -11.66 5.84 12.70
CA VAL A 174 -11.06 6.45 13.90
C VAL A 174 -12.18 7.05 14.76
N ASN A 175 -12.08 6.88 16.07
CA ASN A 175 -12.91 7.56 17.06
C ASN A 175 -12.03 8.04 18.23
N ASN A 176 -12.65 8.63 19.26
CA ASN A 176 -11.95 9.20 20.41
C ASN A 176 -11.37 8.17 21.41
N VAL A 177 -11.51 6.87 21.16
CA VAL A 177 -11.04 5.78 22.03
C VAL A 177 -10.00 4.92 21.29
N TYR A 178 -10.30 4.53 20.06
CA TYR A 178 -9.47 3.65 19.25
C TYR A 178 -9.54 4.00 17.77
N CYS A 179 -8.55 3.53 17.02
CA CYS A 179 -8.65 3.41 15.59
C CYS A 179 -8.64 1.94 15.19
N TRP A 180 -9.13 1.64 14.00
CA TRP A 180 -9.19 0.27 13.52
C TRP A 180 -9.08 0.22 11.99
N ALA A 181 -8.64 -0.93 11.51
CA ALA A 181 -8.53 -1.31 10.11
C ALA A 181 -9.09 -2.71 9.93
N GLN A 182 -9.43 -3.09 8.71
CA GLN A 182 -9.95 -4.43 8.44
C GLN A 182 -9.60 -4.94 7.05
N THR A 183 -9.64 -6.26 6.96
CA THR A 183 -9.79 -6.99 5.71
C THR A 183 -11.16 -7.66 5.67
N GLY A 184 -11.44 -8.46 4.64
CA GLY A 184 -12.63 -9.32 4.64
C GLY A 184 -12.63 -10.34 5.78
N THR A 185 -11.46 -10.80 6.22
CA THR A 185 -11.30 -11.92 7.17
C THR A 185 -10.97 -11.49 8.59
N ASP A 186 -10.37 -10.31 8.78
CA ASP A 186 -9.87 -9.89 10.09
C ASP A 186 -10.06 -8.39 10.35
N LEU A 187 -9.87 -8.00 11.60
CA LEU A 187 -9.92 -6.64 12.14
C LEU A 187 -8.68 -6.40 12.99
N THR A 188 -8.05 -5.24 12.83
CA THR A 188 -6.98 -4.78 13.72
C THR A 188 -7.42 -3.49 14.40
N ILE A 189 -7.37 -3.46 15.73
CA ILE A 189 -7.75 -2.31 16.57
C ILE A 189 -6.48 -1.82 17.28
N GLU A 190 -6.26 -0.51 17.27
CA GLU A 190 -5.18 0.14 18.00
C GLU A 190 -5.76 1.13 19.03
N ILE A 191 -5.33 0.99 20.27
CA ILE A 191 -5.61 1.90 21.39
C ILE A 191 -4.27 2.43 21.89
N VAL A 192 -4.15 3.75 22.02
CA VAL A 192 -2.92 4.40 22.48
C VAL A 192 -3.16 5.08 23.81
N THR A 193 -2.30 4.77 24.77
CA THR A 193 -2.31 5.36 26.12
C THR A 193 -1.33 6.53 26.21
N LYS A 194 -1.63 7.51 27.06
CA LYS A 194 -0.72 8.66 27.30
C LYS A 194 0.52 8.25 28.08
N GLU A 195 0.36 7.31 29.00
CA GLU A 195 1.39 6.83 29.90
C GLU A 195 1.88 5.42 29.50
N HIS A 196 2.82 4.88 30.26
CA HIS A 196 3.33 3.54 30.06
C HIS A 196 2.24 2.49 30.32
N LEU A 197 1.86 1.73 29.30
CA LEU A 197 0.98 0.57 29.39
C LEU A 197 1.78 -0.71 29.65
N ALA A 198 1.61 -1.30 30.83
CA ALA A 198 2.17 -2.63 31.10
C ALA A 198 1.19 -3.72 30.64
N PRO A 199 1.66 -4.85 30.05
CA PRO A 199 0.79 -5.95 29.64
C PRO A 199 -0.10 -6.50 30.77
N LYS A 200 0.38 -6.47 32.01
CA LYS A 200 -0.37 -6.90 33.20
C LYS A 200 -1.58 -6.02 33.55
N GLU A 201 -1.62 -4.80 33.02
CA GLU A 201 -2.71 -3.84 33.23
C GLU A 201 -3.82 -4.02 32.19
N VAL A 202 -3.55 -4.77 31.12
CA VAL A 202 -4.53 -5.09 30.08
C VAL A 202 -5.28 -6.34 30.48
N ASN A 203 -6.59 -6.22 30.68
CA ASN A 203 -7.50 -7.34 30.84
C ASN A 203 -8.50 -7.32 29.68
N LEU A 204 -8.21 -8.15 28.67
CA LEU A 204 -9.05 -8.31 27.51
C LEU A 204 -9.86 -9.61 27.59
N GLN A 205 -11.18 -9.48 27.63
CA GLN A 205 -12.12 -10.59 27.58
C GLN A 205 -12.80 -10.63 26.22
N LEU A 206 -12.43 -11.63 25.41
CA LEU A 206 -13.05 -11.89 24.11
C LEU A 206 -14.02 -13.06 24.23
N LYS A 207 -15.23 -12.85 23.72
CA LYS A 207 -16.25 -13.88 23.49
C LYS A 207 -16.64 -13.83 22.02
N ARG A 208 -17.31 -14.89 21.55
CA ARG A 208 -17.75 -15.02 20.15
C ARG A 208 -18.50 -13.80 19.62
N ASN A 209 -19.28 -13.12 20.47
CA ASN A 209 -20.12 -11.98 20.07
C ASN A 209 -19.83 -10.70 20.85
N SER A 210 -18.87 -10.69 21.78
CA SER A 210 -18.66 -9.52 22.63
C SER A 210 -17.24 -9.39 23.14
N MET A 211 -16.92 -8.16 23.54
CA MET A 211 -15.62 -7.77 24.03
C MET A 211 -15.76 -6.87 25.22
N ILE A 212 -14.93 -7.12 26.22
CA ILE A 212 -14.73 -6.20 27.34
C ILE A 212 -13.23 -6.00 27.51
N LEU A 213 -12.80 -4.75 27.47
CA LEU A 213 -11.42 -4.35 27.64
C LEU A 213 -11.30 -3.42 28.84
N TYR A 214 -10.47 -3.84 29.80
CA TYR A 214 -10.02 -3.00 30.89
C TYR A 214 -8.54 -2.65 30.73
N ILE A 215 -8.21 -1.39 31.01
CA ILE A 215 -6.83 -0.94 31.20
C ILE A 215 -6.72 -0.39 32.63
N GLY A 216 -5.95 -1.09 33.47
CA GLY A 216 -5.94 -0.83 34.90
C GLY A 216 -7.30 -1.12 35.52
N ASN A 217 -7.95 -0.09 36.05
CA ASN A 217 -9.28 -0.19 36.67
C ASN A 217 -10.40 0.42 35.80
N GLU A 218 -10.06 0.92 34.60
CA GLU A 218 -10.99 1.63 33.73
C GLU A 218 -11.50 0.72 32.61
N THR A 219 -12.80 0.74 32.38
CA THR A 219 -13.42 0.09 31.22
C THR A 219 -13.21 0.96 29.99
N ILE A 220 -12.47 0.46 29.01
CA ILE A 220 -12.14 1.17 27.77
C ILE A 220 -13.15 0.85 26.67
N ILE A 221 -13.47 -0.43 26.52
CA ILE A 221 -14.46 -0.92 25.55
C ILE A 221 -15.34 -1.95 26.26
N GLU A 222 -16.65 -1.81 26.14
CA GLU A 222 -17.61 -2.82 26.55
C GLU A 222 -18.76 -2.85 25.56
N GLY A 223 -18.97 -4.00 24.90
CA GLY A 223 -20.11 -4.17 24.02
C GLY A 223 -20.05 -5.41 23.14
N GLU A 224 -21.02 -5.50 22.24
CA GLU A 224 -21.18 -6.62 21.32
C GLU A 224 -20.61 -6.30 19.93
N PHE A 225 -20.01 -7.30 19.30
CA PHE A 225 -19.61 -7.25 17.91
C PHE A 225 -20.85 -7.33 16.99
N PRO A 226 -20.86 -6.67 15.82
CA PRO A 226 -21.95 -6.82 14.85
C PRO A 226 -22.06 -8.24 14.29
N TYR A 227 -20.96 -9.00 14.26
CA TYR A 227 -20.90 -10.38 13.77
C TYR A 227 -19.94 -11.24 14.61
N GLN A 228 -20.01 -12.56 14.43
CA GLN A 228 -19.23 -13.50 15.22
C GLN A 228 -17.73 -13.48 14.87
N ILE A 229 -16.90 -13.71 15.88
CA ILE A 229 -15.45 -13.79 15.78
C ILE A 229 -14.94 -15.17 16.22
N ASN A 230 -13.75 -15.53 15.75
CA ASN A 230 -12.98 -16.63 16.32
C ASN A 230 -12.11 -16.12 17.48
N ALA A 231 -12.66 -16.17 18.70
CA ALA A 231 -11.97 -15.64 19.89
C ALA A 231 -10.67 -16.39 20.21
N ASP A 232 -10.57 -17.68 19.86
CA ASP A 232 -9.38 -18.51 20.14
C ASP A 232 -8.21 -18.19 19.19
N GLU A 233 -8.51 -17.69 17.99
CA GLU A 233 -7.52 -17.25 16.99
C GLU A 233 -7.21 -15.76 17.07
N SER A 234 -8.00 -15.01 17.84
CA SER A 234 -7.78 -13.58 18.07
C SER A 234 -6.68 -13.36 19.11
N MET A 235 -5.83 -12.36 18.89
CA MET A 235 -4.71 -12.06 19.78
C MET A 235 -4.58 -10.58 20.07
N TRP A 236 -3.81 -10.24 21.11
CA TRP A 236 -3.45 -8.87 21.42
C TRP A 236 -1.99 -8.78 21.86
N SER A 237 -1.39 -7.60 21.67
CA SER A 237 -0.02 -7.29 22.08
C SER A 237 0.09 -5.84 22.54
N VAL A 238 1.12 -5.57 23.33
CA VAL A 238 1.50 -4.19 23.68
C VAL A 238 2.80 -3.85 22.97
N GLU A 239 2.77 -2.79 22.17
CA GLU A 239 3.90 -2.26 21.42
C GLU A 239 4.34 -0.90 21.96
N ASP A 240 5.63 -0.62 21.87
CA ASP A 240 6.26 0.65 22.29
C ASP A 240 5.86 1.11 23.69
N ARG A 241 5.46 0.16 24.55
CA ARG A 241 4.98 0.34 25.93
C ARG A 241 3.81 1.31 26.07
N THR A 242 3.10 1.63 25.00
CA THR A 242 2.03 2.65 25.01
C THR A 242 0.85 2.27 24.12
N ARG A 243 1.05 1.36 23.15
CA ARG A 243 0.04 0.96 22.17
C ARG A 243 -0.44 -0.44 22.45
N LEU A 244 -1.76 -0.62 22.57
CA LEU A 244 -2.42 -1.91 22.60
C LEU A 244 -2.93 -2.22 21.19
N ILE A 245 -2.42 -3.29 20.60
CA ILE A 245 -2.86 -3.81 19.30
C ILE A 245 -3.71 -5.05 19.56
N ILE A 246 -4.91 -5.10 18.96
CA ILE A 246 -5.83 -6.23 19.08
C ILE A 246 -6.19 -6.69 17.67
N SER A 247 -5.86 -7.94 17.36
CA SER A 247 -6.18 -8.62 16.11
C SER A 247 -7.34 -9.58 16.35
N ILE A 248 -8.45 -9.34 15.65
CA ILE A 248 -9.70 -10.09 15.76
C ILE A 248 -9.94 -10.85 14.45
N GLU A 249 -10.06 -12.17 14.54
CA GLU A 249 -10.35 -13.04 13.40
C GLU A 249 -11.88 -13.18 13.23
N LYS A 250 -12.41 -12.92 12.04
CA LYS A 250 -13.85 -13.05 11.76
C LYS A 250 -14.18 -14.50 11.43
N THR A 251 -15.37 -14.95 11.84
CA THR A 251 -15.84 -16.30 11.47
C THR A 251 -16.26 -16.39 9.99
N GLU A 252 -16.69 -15.28 9.40
CA GLU A 252 -17.12 -15.19 8.01
C GLU A 252 -16.43 -14.00 7.32
N GLU A 253 -16.11 -14.16 6.04
CA GLU A 253 -15.58 -13.06 5.23
C GLU A 253 -16.65 -11.98 5.04
N ARG A 254 -16.50 -10.84 5.75
CA ARG A 254 -17.46 -9.74 5.74
C ARG A 254 -16.80 -8.41 6.10
N TRP A 255 -17.22 -7.35 5.41
CA TRP A 255 -16.87 -5.97 5.76
C TRP A 255 -17.78 -5.46 6.88
N TRP A 256 -17.18 -4.95 7.94
CA TRP A 256 -17.91 -4.42 9.10
C TRP A 256 -18.02 -2.90 8.97
N ASP A 257 -19.16 -2.33 9.31
CA ASP A 257 -19.36 -0.88 9.37
C ASP A 257 -18.94 -0.29 10.72
N THR A 258 -18.83 -1.11 11.77
CA THR A 258 -18.34 -0.73 13.10
C THR A 258 -17.66 -1.93 13.78
N VAL A 259 -16.80 -1.68 14.76
CA VAL A 259 -16.25 -2.74 15.63
C VAL A 259 -17.27 -3.18 16.67
N ILE A 260 -17.91 -2.24 17.35
CA ILE A 260 -18.88 -2.50 18.43
C ILE A 260 -20.23 -1.90 18.03
N VAL A 261 -21.31 -2.63 18.28
CA VAL A 261 -22.67 -2.15 18.01
C VAL A 261 -22.95 -0.89 18.82
N GLY A 262 -23.36 0.18 18.14
CA GLY A 262 -23.63 1.49 18.76
C GLY A 262 -22.43 2.45 18.75
N HIS A 263 -21.23 1.98 18.39
CA HIS A 263 -20.09 2.87 18.15
C HIS A 263 -20.20 3.56 16.76
N PRO A 264 -19.40 4.62 16.50
CA PRO A 264 -19.37 5.29 15.21
C PRO A 264 -19.13 4.35 14.04
N LYS A 265 -19.94 4.52 12.98
CA LYS A 265 -19.91 3.68 11.78
C LYS A 265 -19.13 4.32 10.64
N ILE A 266 -18.55 3.49 9.79
CA ILE A 266 -17.99 3.86 8.49
C ILE A 266 -18.95 3.50 7.37
N ASP A 267 -18.81 4.14 6.21
CA ASP A 267 -19.57 3.77 5.02
C ASP A 267 -18.96 2.52 4.37
N ALA A 268 -19.47 1.35 4.73
CA ALA A 268 -19.00 0.07 4.21
C ALA A 268 -19.28 -0.14 2.71
N THR A 269 -20.11 0.71 2.07
CA THR A 269 -20.41 0.59 0.63
C THR A 269 -19.30 1.11 -0.28
N GLN A 270 -18.41 1.96 0.25
CA GLN A 270 -17.26 2.52 -0.47
C GLN A 270 -15.97 1.74 -0.24
N ILE A 271 -16.03 0.60 0.43
CA ILE A 271 -14.86 -0.23 0.70
C ILE A 271 -14.33 -0.83 -0.61
N GLU A 272 -13.10 -0.46 -0.96
CA GLU A 272 -12.38 -1.07 -2.07
C GLU A 272 -11.95 -2.49 -1.69
N SER A 273 -12.57 -3.48 -2.32
CA SER A 273 -12.18 -4.88 -2.22
C SER A 273 -11.34 -5.28 -3.44
N VAL A 274 -10.02 -5.26 -3.28
CA VAL A 274 -9.11 -5.82 -4.29
C VAL A 274 -8.83 -7.28 -3.93
N LYS A 275 -9.77 -8.17 -4.26
CA LYS A 275 -9.57 -9.61 -4.11
C LYS A 275 -9.15 -10.22 -5.44
N ARG A 276 -8.03 -10.95 -5.45
CA ARG A 276 -7.58 -11.66 -6.66
C ARG A 276 -8.46 -12.88 -6.91
N PHE A 277 -8.62 -13.27 -8.18
CA PHE A 277 -9.47 -14.38 -8.59
C PHE A 277 -9.14 -15.70 -7.87
N ASP A 278 -7.85 -15.96 -7.60
CA ASP A 278 -7.33 -17.15 -6.91
C ASP A 278 -7.69 -17.21 -5.42
N GLU A 279 -8.15 -16.10 -4.83
CA GLU A 279 -8.47 -16.01 -3.41
C GLU A 279 -9.96 -16.27 -3.11
N PHE A 280 -10.78 -16.38 -4.14
CA PHE A 280 -12.17 -16.81 -4.00
C PHE A 280 -12.23 -18.32 -3.74
N SER A 281 -13.24 -18.79 -3.02
CA SER A 281 -13.46 -20.23 -2.85
C SER A 281 -13.80 -20.89 -4.19
N GLU A 282 -13.53 -22.20 -4.34
CA GLU A 282 -13.86 -22.91 -5.61
C GLU A 282 -15.31 -22.70 -6.07
N PRO A 283 -16.34 -22.71 -5.19
CA PRO A 283 -17.70 -22.38 -5.58
C PRO A 283 -17.86 -20.94 -6.13
N GLN A 284 -17.23 -19.96 -5.48
CA GLN A 284 -17.27 -18.55 -5.90
C GLN A 284 -16.54 -18.32 -7.22
N GLN A 285 -15.39 -18.97 -7.42
CA GLN A 285 -14.65 -18.95 -8.68
C GLN A 285 -15.51 -19.51 -9.83
N HIS A 286 -16.19 -20.63 -9.59
CA HIS A 286 -17.06 -21.26 -10.58
C HIS A 286 -18.23 -20.36 -10.98
N GLU A 287 -18.85 -19.69 -10.00
CA GLU A 287 -19.94 -18.75 -10.24
C GLU A 287 -19.47 -17.51 -11.01
N MET A 288 -18.31 -16.95 -10.66
CA MET A 288 -17.70 -15.84 -11.38
C MET A 288 -17.38 -16.20 -12.83
N VAL A 289 -16.80 -17.39 -13.08
CA VAL A 289 -16.52 -17.88 -14.44
C VAL A 289 -17.81 -18.03 -15.25
N LYS A 290 -18.87 -18.54 -14.63
CA LYS A 290 -20.19 -18.67 -15.27
C LYS A 290 -20.77 -17.31 -15.64
N LEU A 291 -20.68 -16.33 -14.74
CA LEU A 291 -21.14 -14.96 -14.99
C LEU A 291 -20.34 -14.28 -16.11
N MET A 292 -19.01 -14.45 -16.12
CA MET A 292 -18.13 -13.94 -17.19
C MET A 292 -18.49 -14.58 -18.54
N LYS A 293 -18.77 -15.88 -18.57
CA LYS A 293 -19.21 -16.59 -19.77
C LYS A 293 -20.56 -16.07 -20.27
N GLN A 294 -21.53 -15.89 -19.38
CA GLN A 294 -22.85 -15.35 -19.72
C GLN A 294 -22.78 -13.91 -20.24
N HIS A 295 -21.92 -13.08 -19.65
CA HIS A 295 -21.69 -11.71 -20.12
C HIS A 295 -21.03 -11.68 -21.50
N LYS A 296 -20.09 -12.59 -21.77
CA LYS A 296 -19.45 -12.74 -23.08
C LYS A 296 -20.45 -13.19 -24.14
N GLU A 297 -21.26 -14.22 -23.84
CA GLU A 297 -22.31 -14.71 -24.73
C GLU A 297 -23.36 -13.63 -25.07
N LYS A 298 -23.77 -12.82 -24.09
CA LYS A 298 -24.66 -11.67 -24.33
C LYS A 298 -24.03 -10.57 -25.18
N ARG A 299 -22.71 -10.38 -25.09
CA ARG A 299 -21.97 -9.38 -25.90
C ARG A 299 -21.71 -9.86 -27.32
N ASP A 300 -21.52 -11.17 -27.50
CA ASP A 300 -21.22 -11.83 -28.77
C ASP A 300 -22.51 -12.24 -29.54
N LEU A 301 -23.71 -11.90 -29.05
CA LEU A 301 -24.95 -12.12 -29.78
C LEU A 301 -25.00 -11.20 -31.03
N PRO A 302 -25.11 -11.75 -32.26
CA PRO A 302 -25.24 -10.94 -33.47
C PRO A 302 -26.50 -10.07 -33.43
N LEU A 303 -26.36 -8.80 -33.82
CA LEU A 303 -27.43 -7.78 -33.93
C LEU A 303 -28.49 -8.09 -35.01
N GLU A 304 -28.65 -9.34 -35.45
CA GLU A 304 -29.58 -9.71 -36.53
C GLU A 304 -31.00 -10.04 -36.08
N PHE A 305 -31.29 -10.07 -34.77
CA PHE A 305 -32.64 -10.41 -34.26
C PHE A 305 -33.46 -9.25 -33.68
N LEU A 306 -33.06 -7.99 -33.93
CA LEU A 306 -33.85 -6.80 -33.54
C LEU A 306 -34.43 -6.00 -34.73
N LYS A 307 -34.48 -6.60 -35.92
CA LYS A 307 -35.31 -6.12 -37.03
C LYS A 307 -36.21 -7.26 -37.50
N ASN A 308 -37.42 -7.33 -36.94
CA ASN A 308 -38.68 -7.60 -37.63
C ASN A 308 -39.83 -7.52 -36.63
#